data_AF-A0A8S3SYG2-F1
#
_entry.id   AF-A0A8S3SYG2-F1
#
_cell.length_a   1.000
_cell.length_b   1.000
_cell.length_c   1.000
_cell.angle_alpha   90.00
_cell.angle_beta   90.00
_cell.angle_gamma   90.00
#
_symmetry.space_group_name_H-M   'P 1'
#
loop_
_entity.id
_entity.type
_entity.pdbx_description
1 polymer ?
#
loop_
_entity_poly.entity_id
_entity_poly.type
_entity_poly.pdbx_seq_one_letter_code
_entity_poly.pdbx_strand_id
1 'polypeptide(L)'
;MCIKVSRNVSITSWNVNGLFRKLSGDRICKLDDENFSNIMTSDIVCLSETHASSKDILFYNGYKCFTNCRQSKTNRSKIFLEGNIALIGDLNAHINVSESDYITNEIDDSLDDFLPINYIADAVLKSRSTEISQNTNSYGKQLIELCISAQLRILNGRTLGDSKGKVTFFNHNGTSIDDYCICSSGFLPSIINFSINKFDPTVSDHCPITVNIMSQIKRQPPENLKTPLKCIKWSNEYENTFKLNLLKTDFQPIISEIESLAEIPVQNNLSSVEEKLMKMFLTYHLYCIMLLFLV
;
A
#
# COMPACT_ATOMS: atom_id res chain seq x y z
N MET A 1 18.82 -1.77 -19.91
CA MET A 1 17.92 -0.65 -20.28
C MET A 1 16.59 -0.86 -19.56
N CYS A 2 16.22 -0.01 -18.61
CA CYS A 2 14.96 -0.14 -17.88
C CYS A 2 13.87 0.61 -18.64
N ILE A 3 12.85 -0.10 -19.12
CA ILE A 3 11.71 0.50 -19.80
C ILE A 3 10.78 1.05 -18.71
N LYS A 4 10.60 2.37 -18.69
CA LYS A 4 9.54 3.01 -17.91
C LYS A 4 8.24 2.87 -18.70
N VAL A 5 7.26 2.20 -18.12
CA VAL A 5 5.91 2.11 -18.70
C VAL A 5 4.99 2.97 -17.86
N SER A 6 4.29 3.90 -18.51
CA SER A 6 3.23 4.65 -17.85
C SER A 6 2.03 3.73 -17.65
N ARG A 7 1.54 3.64 -16.42
CA ARG A 7 0.35 2.85 -16.07
C ARG A 7 -0.52 3.67 -15.14
N ASN A 8 -1.82 3.64 -15.40
CA ASN A 8 -2.81 4.15 -14.45
C ASN A 8 -2.90 3.16 -13.29
N VAL A 9 -2.73 3.65 -12.07
CA VAL A 9 -2.89 2.88 -10.84
C VAL A 9 -4.09 3.44 -10.10
N SER A 10 -5.06 2.60 -9.78
CA SER A 10 -6.18 3.00 -8.93
C SER A 10 -5.95 2.57 -7.49
N ILE A 11 -6.25 3.49 -6.56
CA ILE A 11 -6.10 3.27 -5.13
C ILE A 11 -7.45 3.60 -4.49
N THR A 12 -8.06 2.62 -3.82
CA THR A 12 -9.30 2.82 -3.07
C THR A 12 -9.02 2.72 -1.59
N SER A 13 -9.54 3.68 -0.81
CA SER A 13 -9.57 3.62 0.65
C SER A 13 -11.02 3.49 1.11
N TRP A 14 -11.26 2.63 2.09
CA TRP A 14 -12.58 2.46 2.67
C TRP A 14 -12.50 2.14 4.16
N ASN A 15 -13.15 2.97 4.98
CA ASN A 15 -13.49 2.60 6.35
C ASN A 15 -14.66 1.60 6.30
N VAL A 16 -14.41 0.34 6.67
CA VAL A 16 -15.37 -0.76 6.56
C VAL A 16 -16.17 -1.01 7.83
N ASN A 17 -15.87 -0.25 8.89
CA ASN A 17 -16.56 -0.22 10.19
C ASN A 17 -17.13 -1.57 10.65
N GLY A 18 -16.28 -2.43 11.19
CA GLY A 18 -16.59 -3.79 11.61
C GLY A 18 -16.45 -4.79 10.47
N LEU A 19 -15.23 -5.20 10.14
CA LEU A 19 -14.91 -6.20 9.10
C LEU A 19 -15.57 -7.57 9.37
N PHE A 20 -15.85 -7.87 10.62
CA PHE A 20 -16.50 -9.11 11.03
C PHE A 20 -17.86 -8.84 11.65
N ARG A 21 -18.86 -9.61 11.22
CA ARG A 21 -20.20 -9.64 11.83
C ARG A 21 -20.47 -11.00 12.43
N LYS A 22 -21.32 -11.04 13.46
CA LYS A 22 -21.86 -12.31 13.97
C LYS A 22 -23.17 -12.61 13.27
N LEU A 23 -23.25 -13.74 12.59
CA LEU A 23 -24.49 -14.24 12.00
C LEU A 23 -24.71 -15.66 12.50
N SER A 24 -25.85 -15.91 13.15
CA SER A 24 -26.20 -17.23 13.69
C SER A 24 -25.16 -17.85 14.65
N GLY A 25 -24.34 -17.02 15.31
CA GLY A 25 -23.26 -17.45 16.21
C GLY A 25 -21.88 -17.49 15.55
N ASP A 26 -21.82 -17.54 14.22
CA ASP A 26 -20.56 -17.58 13.47
C ASP A 26 -20.02 -16.19 13.19
N ARG A 27 -18.68 -16.05 13.26
CA ARG A 27 -17.96 -14.83 12.89
C ARG A 27 -17.71 -14.86 11.38
N ILE A 28 -18.45 -14.04 10.63
CA ILE A 28 -18.37 -13.96 9.17
C ILE A 28 -17.62 -12.68 8.77
N CYS A 29 -16.68 -12.80 7.83
CA CYS A 29 -15.95 -11.68 7.26
C CYS A 29 -16.79 -10.99 6.17
N LYS A 30 -16.87 -9.65 6.18
CA LYS A 30 -17.54 -8.88 5.12
C LYS A 30 -16.88 -9.05 3.75
N LEU A 31 -15.60 -9.43 3.70
CA LEU A 31 -14.86 -9.64 2.44
C LEU A 31 -15.35 -10.87 1.66
N ASP A 32 -15.99 -11.80 2.35
CA ASP A 32 -16.56 -13.01 1.73
C ASP A 32 -17.94 -12.73 1.10
N ASP A 33 -18.51 -11.54 1.32
CA ASP A 33 -19.78 -11.13 0.73
C ASP A 33 -19.60 -10.76 -0.75
N GLU A 34 -20.39 -11.35 -1.64
CA GLU A 34 -20.33 -11.07 -3.09
C GLU A 34 -20.53 -9.58 -3.39
N ASN A 35 -21.37 -8.88 -2.61
CA ASN A 35 -21.59 -7.45 -2.78
C ASN A 35 -20.32 -6.65 -2.51
N PHE A 36 -19.51 -7.07 -1.53
CA PHE A 36 -18.22 -6.46 -1.25
C PHE A 36 -17.24 -6.69 -2.40
N SER A 37 -17.23 -7.90 -2.95
CA SER A 37 -16.31 -8.29 -4.03
C SER A 37 -16.49 -7.46 -5.30
N ASN A 38 -17.72 -7.06 -5.61
CA ASN A 38 -18.05 -6.28 -6.81
C ASN A 38 -17.71 -4.78 -6.68
N ILE A 39 -17.55 -4.26 -5.45
CA ILE A 39 -17.32 -2.84 -5.18
C ILE A 39 -15.82 -2.48 -5.30
N MET A 40 -14.92 -3.43 -5.07
CA MET A 40 -13.47 -3.20 -4.88
C MET A 40 -12.61 -3.81 -5.99
N THR A 41 -12.47 -3.10 -7.12
CA THR A 41 -11.68 -3.55 -8.30
C THR A 41 -10.40 -2.74 -8.53
N SER A 42 -9.85 -2.13 -7.48
CA SER A 42 -8.69 -1.25 -7.60
C SER A 42 -7.34 -1.98 -7.58
N ASP A 43 -6.29 -1.39 -8.17
CA ASP A 43 -4.94 -1.98 -8.09
C ASP A 43 -4.43 -2.08 -6.64
N ILE A 44 -4.78 -1.09 -5.81
CA ILE A 44 -4.49 -1.06 -4.37
C ILE A 44 -5.78 -0.76 -3.60
N VAL A 45 -6.04 -1.55 -2.56
CA VAL A 45 -7.18 -1.37 -1.67
C VAL A 45 -6.70 -1.24 -0.23
N CYS A 46 -7.06 -0.12 0.41
CA CYS A 46 -6.78 0.19 1.80
C CYS A 46 -8.09 0.07 2.59
N LEU A 47 -8.15 -0.91 3.49
CA LEU A 47 -9.30 -1.09 4.38
C LEU A 47 -8.94 -0.64 5.78
N SER A 48 -9.69 0.33 6.30
CA SER A 48 -9.56 0.82 7.67
C SER A 48 -10.61 0.14 8.55
N GLU A 49 -10.15 -0.46 9.66
CA GLU A 49 -10.98 -1.23 10.58
C GLU A 49 -10.48 -1.06 12.03
N THR A 50 -11.41 -0.92 12.98
CA THR A 50 -11.13 -0.73 14.41
C THR A 50 -11.14 -2.01 15.23
N HIS A 51 -11.78 -3.08 14.75
CA HIS A 51 -11.96 -4.34 15.49
C HIS A 51 -11.15 -5.54 14.96
N ALA A 52 -10.35 -5.36 13.91
CA ALA A 52 -9.45 -6.38 13.40
C ALA A 52 -8.17 -6.47 14.24
N SER A 53 -7.73 -7.70 14.51
CA SER A 53 -6.52 -8.00 15.27
C SER A 53 -5.42 -8.56 14.36
N SER A 54 -4.18 -8.54 14.84
CA SER A 54 -3.04 -9.13 14.11
C SER A 54 -3.14 -10.65 13.92
N LYS A 55 -4.09 -11.30 14.60
CA LYS A 55 -4.37 -12.73 14.48
C LYS A 55 -5.39 -13.03 13.39
N ASP A 56 -6.10 -12.03 12.89
CA ASP A 56 -7.09 -12.21 11.84
C ASP A 56 -6.38 -12.38 10.50
N ILE A 57 -6.56 -13.56 9.89
CA ILE A 57 -6.05 -13.86 8.56
C ILE A 57 -7.08 -13.34 7.56
N LEU A 58 -6.72 -12.30 6.83
CA LEU A 58 -7.57 -11.72 5.79
C LEU A 58 -7.22 -12.32 4.44
N PHE A 59 -8.25 -12.77 3.75
CA PHE A 59 -8.16 -13.20 2.37
C PHE A 59 -9.16 -12.39 1.55
N TYR A 60 -8.71 -11.92 0.39
CA TYR A 60 -9.57 -11.28 -0.59
C TYR A 60 -9.10 -11.72 -1.98
N ASN A 61 -10.01 -12.34 -2.72
CA ASN A 61 -9.65 -13.03 -3.96
C ASN A 61 -9.00 -12.07 -4.97
N GLY A 62 -7.86 -12.47 -5.53
CA GLY A 62 -7.08 -11.64 -6.46
C GLY A 62 -6.12 -10.65 -5.81
N TYR A 63 -6.13 -10.50 -4.48
CA TYR A 63 -5.26 -9.56 -3.77
C TYR A 63 -4.28 -10.27 -2.86
N LYS A 64 -3.10 -9.64 -2.73
CA LYS A 64 -2.16 -9.96 -1.65
C LYS A 64 -2.50 -9.05 -0.46
N CYS A 65 -3.04 -9.64 0.60
CA CYS A 65 -3.45 -8.91 1.79
C CYS A 65 -2.26 -8.67 2.73
N PHE A 66 -2.18 -7.46 3.29
CA PHE A 66 -1.23 -7.08 4.34
C PHE A 66 -2.00 -6.48 5.50
N THR A 67 -1.70 -6.92 6.73
CA THR A 67 -2.32 -6.37 7.94
C THR A 67 -1.33 -5.46 8.66
N ASN A 68 -1.75 -4.22 8.93
CA ASN A 68 -0.96 -3.27 9.70
C ASN A 68 -1.73 -2.90 10.98
N CYS A 69 -1.53 -3.69 12.04
CA CYS A 69 -2.15 -3.43 13.33
C CYS A 69 -1.26 -2.53 14.18
N ARG A 70 -1.85 -1.51 14.81
CA ARG A 70 -1.14 -0.61 15.72
C ARG A 70 -0.48 -1.42 16.84
N GLN A 71 0.85 -1.42 16.89
CA GLN A 71 1.57 -1.98 18.03
C GLN A 71 1.39 -1.03 19.22
N SER A 72 1.07 -1.54 20.42
CA SER A 72 0.73 -0.68 21.58
C SER A 72 1.89 0.20 22.06
N LYS A 73 3.12 -0.04 21.58
CA LYS A 73 4.27 0.81 21.84
C LYS A 73 4.28 1.97 20.85
N THR A 74 3.95 3.16 21.35
CA THR A 74 4.03 4.43 20.63
C THR A 74 5.49 4.79 20.33
N ASN A 75 6.08 4.16 19.32
CA ASN A 75 7.19 4.78 18.63
C ASN A 75 6.59 5.84 17.73
N ARG A 76 6.82 7.12 18.05
CA ARG A 76 6.60 8.22 17.10
C ARG A 76 7.48 7.92 15.89
N SER A 77 6.91 7.34 14.85
CA SER A 77 7.60 7.16 13.58
C SER A 77 7.94 8.54 13.06
N LYS A 78 9.24 8.83 12.93
CA LYS A 78 9.70 9.97 12.15
C LYS A 78 9.27 9.69 10.70
N ILE A 79 8.30 10.44 10.21
CA ILE A 79 8.01 10.45 8.78
C ILE A 79 9.18 11.18 8.13
N PHE A 80 10.07 10.43 7.48
CA PHE A 80 11.07 11.03 6.60
C PHE A 80 10.34 11.43 5.32
N LEU A 81 10.08 12.73 5.16
CA LEU A 81 9.37 13.33 4.02
C LEU A 81 10.27 13.42 2.77
N GLU A 82 10.99 12.35 2.44
CA GLU A 82 11.72 12.27 1.17
C GLU A 82 10.78 11.74 0.08
N GLY A 83 9.98 12.63 -0.50
CA GLY A 83 9.15 12.32 -1.67
C GLY A 83 7.78 12.98 -1.70
N ASN A 84 7.05 12.72 -2.79
CA ASN A 84 5.64 13.08 -2.93
C ASN A 84 4.77 12.18 -2.05
N ILE A 85 3.77 12.76 -1.41
CA ILE A 85 2.94 12.07 -0.41
C ILE A 85 1.47 12.20 -0.78
N ALA A 86 0.72 11.13 -0.51
CA ALA A 86 -0.74 11.15 -0.50
C ALA A 86 -1.25 10.57 0.83
N LEU A 87 -2.22 11.26 1.44
CA LEU A 87 -2.99 10.83 2.61
C LEU A 87 -4.40 10.51 2.13
N ILE A 88 -4.90 9.32 2.43
CA ILE A 88 -6.20 8.85 1.94
C ILE A 88 -6.92 8.09 3.05
N GLY A 89 -8.16 8.47 3.32
CA GLY A 89 -9.07 7.73 4.19
C GLY A 89 -9.78 8.62 5.19
N ASP A 90 -10.37 7.98 6.20
CA ASP A 90 -11.10 8.61 7.29
C ASP A 90 -10.14 9.36 8.23
N LEU A 91 -10.34 10.67 8.32
CA LEU A 91 -9.57 11.56 9.20
C LEU A 91 -10.41 12.13 10.35
N ASN A 92 -11.71 11.79 10.43
CA ASN A 92 -12.68 12.36 11.39
C ASN A 92 -12.68 13.90 11.41
N ALA A 93 -12.29 14.51 10.28
CA ALA A 93 -12.06 15.94 10.16
C ALA A 93 -13.23 16.60 9.43
N HIS A 94 -13.91 17.54 10.07
CA HIS A 94 -14.90 18.37 9.38
C HIS A 94 -14.22 19.65 8.95
N ILE A 95 -14.33 19.99 7.68
CA ILE A 95 -13.76 21.23 7.12
C ILE A 95 -14.85 22.03 6.42
N ASN A 96 -15.03 23.28 6.82
CA ASN A 96 -15.90 24.23 6.14
C ASN A 96 -15.35 24.55 4.74
N VAL A 97 -16.24 24.73 3.76
CA VAL A 97 -15.87 25.04 2.37
C VAL A 97 -15.15 26.39 2.24
N SER A 98 -15.39 27.34 3.14
CA SER A 98 -14.74 28.66 3.12
C SER A 98 -13.28 28.64 3.57
N GLU A 99 -12.85 27.60 4.27
CA GLU A 99 -11.48 27.47 4.75
C GLU A 99 -10.58 26.85 3.66
N SER A 100 -9.52 27.58 3.33
CA SER A 100 -8.52 27.17 2.33
C SER A 100 -7.47 26.25 2.95
N ASP A 101 -7.01 25.28 2.17
CA ASP A 101 -5.91 24.36 2.46
C ASP A 101 -4.56 24.87 1.91
N TYR A 102 -4.53 26.11 1.46
CA TYR A 102 -3.36 26.81 0.94
C TYR A 102 -3.46 28.31 1.26
N ILE A 103 -2.31 29.00 1.22
CA ILE A 103 -2.24 30.44 1.46
C ILE A 103 -2.80 31.18 0.24
N THR A 104 -3.83 32.00 0.43
CA THR A 104 -4.39 32.84 -0.64
C THR A 104 -3.71 34.21 -0.68
N ASN A 105 -3.63 34.81 -1.87
CA ASN A 105 -3.15 36.18 -2.12
C ASN A 105 -1.65 36.43 -1.90
N GLU A 106 -0.78 35.44 -2.11
CA GLU A 106 0.69 35.61 -1.98
C GLU A 106 1.30 36.61 -2.99
N ILE A 107 0.58 36.95 -4.07
CA ILE A 107 1.11 37.74 -5.20
C ILE A 107 0.95 39.26 -4.97
N ASP A 108 0.20 39.70 -3.95
CA ASP A 108 -0.11 41.13 -3.70
C ASP A 108 0.71 41.75 -2.55
N ASP A 109 1.52 40.96 -1.86
CA ASP A 109 2.27 41.43 -0.70
C ASP A 109 3.73 41.79 -1.04
N SER A 110 4.14 42.99 -0.62
CA SER A 110 5.52 43.52 -0.57
C SER A 110 6.49 42.70 0.30
N LEU A 111 6.19 41.43 0.59
CA LEU A 111 6.92 40.49 1.44
C LEU A 111 7.86 39.56 0.67
N ASP A 112 7.85 39.62 -0.67
CA ASP A 112 8.69 38.78 -1.54
C ASP A 112 10.19 38.91 -1.19
N ASP A 113 10.61 40.08 -0.69
CA ASP A 113 11.99 40.35 -0.26
C ASP A 113 12.42 39.63 1.05
N PHE A 114 11.47 39.08 1.83
CA PHE A 114 11.74 38.40 3.10
C PHE A 114 11.53 36.89 3.07
N LEU A 115 11.06 36.35 1.94
CA LEU A 115 10.86 34.91 1.80
C LEU A 115 12.20 34.21 1.50
N PRO A 116 12.41 32.98 1.98
CA PRO A 116 13.58 32.18 1.61
C PRO A 116 13.67 32.05 0.08
N ILE A 117 14.89 32.10 -0.48
CA ILE A 117 15.14 31.99 -1.93
C ILE A 117 14.53 30.70 -2.55
N ASN A 118 14.36 29.66 -1.74
CA ASN A 118 13.77 28.39 -2.13
C ASN A 118 12.26 28.27 -1.82
N TYR A 119 11.60 29.36 -1.43
CA TYR A 119 10.15 29.39 -1.29
C TYR A 119 9.49 29.23 -2.65
N ILE A 120 8.52 28.33 -2.75
CA ILE A 120 7.73 28.11 -3.95
C ILE A 120 6.30 28.48 -3.59
N ALA A 121 5.81 29.58 -4.18
CA ALA A 121 4.44 30.03 -3.99
C ALA A 121 3.44 28.95 -4.42
N ASP A 122 2.31 28.91 -3.72
CA ASP A 122 1.31 27.88 -3.94
C ASP A 122 0.57 28.13 -5.27
N ALA A 123 0.52 27.11 -6.14
CA ALA A 123 -0.32 27.18 -7.34
C ALA A 123 -1.79 27.29 -6.92
N VAL A 124 -2.47 28.35 -7.36
CA VAL A 124 -3.89 28.57 -7.06
C VAL A 124 -4.71 27.43 -7.65
N LEU A 125 -5.31 26.63 -6.77
CA LEU A 125 -6.21 25.56 -7.16
C LEU A 125 -7.64 26.06 -7.21
N LYS A 126 -8.47 25.39 -8.02
CA LYS A 126 -9.92 25.55 -7.98
C LYS A 126 -10.42 25.40 -6.54
N SER A 127 -11.31 26.29 -6.11
CA SER A 127 -11.95 26.18 -4.80
C SER A 127 -12.72 24.87 -4.66
N ARG A 128 -12.77 24.35 -3.43
CA ARG A 128 -13.60 23.17 -3.13
C ARG A 128 -15.06 23.52 -3.26
N SER A 129 -15.83 22.55 -3.71
CA SER A 129 -17.28 22.48 -3.55
C SER A 129 -17.61 21.43 -2.49
N THR A 130 -18.75 21.56 -1.82
CA THR A 130 -19.27 20.53 -0.92
C THR A 130 -20.77 20.36 -1.16
N GLU A 131 -21.25 19.13 -1.10
CA GLU A 131 -22.68 18.80 -1.24
C GLU A 131 -23.47 19.24 -0.02
N ILE A 132 -22.82 19.21 1.15
CA ILE A 132 -23.37 19.64 2.43
C ILE A 132 -22.50 20.73 3.04
N SER A 133 -23.10 21.56 3.87
CA SER A 133 -22.37 22.52 4.72
C SER A 133 -22.04 21.86 6.06
N GLN A 134 -20.80 22.02 6.52
CA GLN A 134 -20.35 21.54 7.81
C GLN A 134 -19.42 22.56 8.48
N ASN A 135 -19.51 22.67 9.80
CA ASN A 135 -18.62 23.52 10.59
C ASN A 135 -17.28 22.82 10.81
N THR A 136 -16.19 23.57 10.75
CA THR A 136 -14.86 23.00 11.00
C THR A 136 -14.71 22.55 12.44
N ASN A 137 -14.34 21.28 12.64
CA ASN A 137 -14.06 20.72 13.96
C ASN A 137 -12.57 20.86 14.34
N SER A 138 -12.18 20.41 15.54
CA SER A 138 -10.79 20.50 16.00
C SER A 138 -9.80 19.72 15.12
N TYR A 139 -10.23 18.57 14.59
CA TYR A 139 -9.42 17.76 13.67
C TYR A 139 -9.28 18.43 12.30
N GLY A 140 -10.33 19.09 11.80
CA GLY A 140 -10.32 19.87 10.56
C GLY A 140 -9.35 21.03 10.62
N LYS A 141 -9.30 21.77 11.73
CA LYS A 141 -8.30 22.83 11.93
C LYS A 141 -6.88 22.31 11.86
N GLN A 142 -6.57 21.23 12.59
CA GLN A 142 -5.26 20.59 12.55
C GLN A 142 -4.92 20.07 11.15
N LEU A 143 -5.90 19.54 10.42
CA LEU A 143 -5.71 19.03 9.08
C LEU A 143 -5.42 20.16 8.08
N ILE A 144 -6.10 21.30 8.19
CA ILE A 144 -5.80 22.49 7.39
C ILE A 144 -4.41 23.03 7.70
N GLU A 145 -4.05 23.17 8.97
CA GLU A 145 -2.71 23.60 9.39
C GLU A 145 -1.62 22.66 8.83
N LEU A 146 -1.86 21.34 8.85
CA LEU A 146 -0.98 20.37 8.22
C LEU A 146 -0.90 20.58 6.71
N CYS A 147 -2.03 20.81 6.03
CA CYS A 147 -2.05 21.04 4.59
C CYS A 147 -1.24 22.28 4.19
N ILE A 148 -1.43 23.39 4.90
CA ILE A 148 -0.72 24.64 4.65
C ILE A 148 0.78 24.46 4.93
N SER A 149 1.14 23.94 6.11
CA SER A 149 2.55 23.83 6.53
C SER A 149 3.37 22.83 5.70
N ALA A 150 2.74 21.79 5.16
CA ALA A 150 3.41 20.74 4.38
C ALA A 150 3.10 20.81 2.87
N GLN A 151 2.51 21.91 2.38
CA GLN A 151 2.10 22.11 0.99
C GLN A 151 1.27 20.93 0.43
N LEU A 152 0.34 20.43 1.24
CA LEU A 152 -0.62 19.40 0.84
C LEU A 152 -1.93 20.04 0.39
N ARG A 153 -2.65 19.33 -0.48
CA ARG A 153 -3.86 19.81 -1.13
C ARG A 153 -4.95 18.76 -1.09
N ILE A 154 -6.12 19.17 -0.62
CA ILE A 154 -7.33 18.36 -0.51
C ILE A 154 -7.99 18.24 -1.90
N LEU A 155 -8.15 17.02 -2.38
CA LEU A 155 -8.72 16.71 -3.68
C LEU A 155 -10.25 16.77 -3.71
N ASN A 156 -10.90 16.45 -2.59
CA ASN A 156 -12.35 16.44 -2.45
C ASN A 156 -12.96 17.77 -2.89
N GLY A 157 -14.04 17.73 -3.67
CA GLY A 157 -14.78 18.90 -4.07
C GLY A 157 -14.19 19.74 -5.20
N ARG A 158 -13.00 19.43 -5.70
CA ARG A 158 -12.35 20.23 -6.77
C ARG A 158 -11.74 19.41 -7.90
N THR A 159 -11.57 18.11 -7.70
CA THR A 159 -10.92 17.21 -8.66
C THR A 159 -11.94 16.60 -9.61
N LEU A 160 -11.52 16.27 -10.83
CA LEU A 160 -12.34 15.50 -11.76
C LEU A 160 -12.83 14.22 -11.08
N GLY A 161 -14.13 13.92 -11.18
CA GLY A 161 -14.78 12.78 -10.51
C GLY A 161 -15.50 13.15 -9.19
N ASP A 162 -15.13 14.26 -8.56
CA ASP A 162 -15.75 14.78 -7.34
C ASP A 162 -15.80 16.32 -7.32
N SER A 163 -16.20 16.93 -8.44
CA SER A 163 -16.29 18.39 -8.51
C SER A 163 -17.43 19.00 -7.68
N LYS A 164 -18.29 18.17 -7.08
CA LYS A 164 -19.41 18.58 -6.23
C LYS A 164 -19.13 18.41 -4.73
N GLY A 165 -18.10 17.66 -4.36
CA GLY A 165 -17.73 17.39 -2.97
C GLY A 165 -18.76 16.54 -2.28
N LYS A 166 -18.94 15.32 -2.79
CA LYS A 166 -19.96 14.38 -2.29
C LYS A 166 -19.72 14.02 -0.83
N VAL A 167 -20.81 13.73 -0.14
CA VAL A 167 -20.82 13.15 1.19
C VAL A 167 -20.06 11.83 1.19
N THR A 168 -19.23 11.59 2.22
CA THR A 168 -18.49 10.33 2.38
C THR A 168 -19.01 9.48 3.53
N PHE A 169 -19.72 10.07 4.50
CA PHE A 169 -20.20 9.38 5.69
C PHE A 169 -21.71 9.57 5.89
N PHE A 170 -22.39 8.49 6.27
CA PHE A 170 -23.83 8.41 6.48
C PHE A 170 -24.15 7.56 7.70
N ASN A 171 -24.72 8.17 8.74
CA ASN A 171 -25.25 7.45 9.88
C ASN A 171 -26.67 7.92 10.27
N HIS A 172 -27.23 7.33 11.31
CA HIS A 172 -28.56 7.69 11.82
C HIS A 172 -28.63 9.12 12.41
N ASN A 173 -27.49 9.72 12.77
CA ASN A 173 -27.41 11.07 13.33
C ASN A 173 -27.17 12.14 12.27
N GLY A 174 -26.88 11.76 11.02
CA GLY A 174 -26.65 12.68 9.92
C GLY A 174 -25.58 12.19 8.94
N THR A 175 -25.07 13.13 8.17
CA THR A 175 -24.10 12.90 7.10
C THR A 175 -22.97 13.91 7.18
N SER A 176 -21.75 13.50 6.82
CA SER A 176 -20.55 14.35 6.85
C SER A 176 -19.58 14.01 5.72
N ILE A 177 -18.59 14.88 5.52
CA ILE A 177 -17.43 14.63 4.66
C ILE A 177 -16.22 14.46 5.58
N ASP A 178 -15.83 13.21 5.80
CA ASP A 178 -14.81 12.82 6.78
C ASP A 178 -13.64 12.05 6.14
N ASP A 179 -13.87 11.49 4.95
CA ASP A 179 -12.89 10.75 4.17
C ASP A 179 -12.26 11.66 3.13
N TYR A 180 -10.97 11.93 3.28
CA TYR A 180 -10.24 12.83 2.40
C TYR A 180 -9.19 12.10 1.59
N CYS A 181 -8.98 12.57 0.36
CA CYS A 181 -7.75 12.32 -0.38
C CYS A 181 -6.98 13.63 -0.47
N ILE A 182 -5.75 13.63 0.03
CA ILE A 182 -4.89 14.80 0.15
C ILE A 182 -3.54 14.44 -0.43
N CYS A 183 -2.91 15.31 -1.21
CA CYS A 183 -1.55 15.05 -1.70
C CYS A 183 -0.65 16.27 -1.73
N SER A 184 0.65 16.07 -1.77
CA SER A 184 1.61 17.15 -1.99
C SER A 184 1.34 17.86 -3.33
N SER A 185 1.60 19.16 -3.36
CA SER A 185 1.46 19.99 -4.57
C SER A 185 2.16 19.38 -5.78
N GLY A 186 3.38 18.86 -5.60
CA GLY A 186 4.17 18.18 -6.63
C GLY A 186 3.58 16.84 -7.12
N PHE A 187 2.62 16.25 -6.39
CA PHE A 187 1.94 15.02 -6.80
C PHE A 187 0.67 15.28 -7.62
N LEU A 188 0.10 16.49 -7.55
CA LEU A 188 -1.13 16.85 -8.27
C LEU A 188 -1.10 16.55 -9.78
N PRO A 189 0.00 16.79 -10.52
CA PRO A 189 0.04 16.48 -11.96
C PRO A 189 -0.09 14.98 -12.27
N SER A 190 0.15 14.11 -11.27
CA SER A 190 -0.02 12.67 -11.41
C SER A 190 -1.46 12.23 -11.14
N ILE A 191 -2.32 13.09 -10.59
CA ILE A 191 -3.72 12.75 -10.32
C ILE A 191 -4.55 12.84 -11.60
N ILE A 192 -5.14 11.72 -12.00
CA ILE A 192 -6.03 11.63 -13.16
C ILE A 192 -7.44 12.05 -12.77
N ASN A 193 -7.96 11.46 -11.69
CA ASN A 193 -9.27 11.77 -11.12
C ASN A 193 -9.35 11.28 -9.67
N PHE A 194 -10.36 11.77 -8.95
CA PHE A 194 -10.74 11.36 -7.61
C PHE A 194 -12.26 11.26 -7.52
N SER A 195 -12.78 10.18 -6.95
CA SER A 195 -14.22 9.94 -6.87
C SER A 195 -14.64 9.26 -5.58
N ILE A 196 -15.82 9.64 -5.08
CA ILE A 196 -16.54 8.91 -4.04
C ILE A 196 -17.40 7.85 -4.72
N ASN A 197 -17.20 6.59 -4.34
CA ASN A 197 -17.94 5.44 -4.87
C ASN A 197 -19.37 5.41 -4.25
N LYS A 198 -20.22 4.52 -4.76
CA LYS A 198 -21.61 4.41 -4.32
C LYS A 198 -21.68 4.03 -2.83
N PHE A 199 -22.51 4.76 -2.08
CA PHE A 199 -22.87 4.41 -0.71
C PHE A 199 -23.66 3.10 -0.66
N ASP A 200 -23.26 2.19 0.24
CA ASP A 200 -24.00 0.96 0.53
C ASP A 200 -24.17 0.79 2.06
N PRO A 201 -25.37 1.07 2.61
CA PRO A 201 -25.62 0.99 4.04
C PRO A 201 -25.56 -0.44 4.60
N THR A 202 -25.57 -1.46 3.73
CA THR A 202 -25.44 -2.86 4.17
C THR A 202 -24.00 -3.24 4.48
N VAL A 203 -23.04 -2.46 3.99
CA VAL A 203 -21.61 -2.76 4.11
C VAL A 203 -20.91 -1.83 5.09
N SER A 204 -21.07 -0.52 4.96
CA SER A 204 -20.43 0.48 5.82
C SER A 204 -21.25 1.77 5.87
N ASP A 205 -21.10 2.54 6.95
CA ASP A 205 -21.54 3.93 7.05
C ASP A 205 -20.64 4.90 6.28
N HIS A 206 -19.48 4.47 5.82
CA HIS A 206 -18.60 5.23 4.93
C HIS A 206 -18.71 4.79 3.47
N CYS A 207 -18.49 5.72 2.56
CA CYS A 207 -18.30 5.45 1.14
C CYS A 207 -16.83 5.12 0.85
N PRO A 208 -16.54 4.17 -0.06
CA PRO A 208 -15.19 4.03 -0.59
C PRO A 208 -14.79 5.28 -1.36
N ILE A 209 -13.56 5.75 -1.18
CA ILE A 209 -12.98 6.84 -1.97
C ILE A 209 -11.86 6.31 -2.84
N THR A 210 -11.85 6.69 -4.12
CA THR A 210 -10.91 6.16 -5.11
C THR A 210 -10.15 7.28 -5.80
N VAL A 211 -8.83 7.19 -5.82
CA VAL A 211 -7.96 8.07 -6.60
C VAL A 211 -7.30 7.26 -7.71
N ASN A 212 -7.29 7.82 -8.91
CA ASN A 212 -6.57 7.27 -10.06
C ASN A 212 -5.32 8.12 -10.31
N ILE A 213 -4.16 7.48 -10.31
CA ILE A 213 -2.87 8.14 -10.50
C ILE A 213 -2.17 7.63 -11.76
N MET A 214 -1.49 8.53 -12.44
CA MET A 214 -0.55 8.21 -13.51
C MET A 214 0.80 7.85 -12.88
N SER A 215 1.18 6.58 -12.95
CA SER A 215 2.44 6.08 -12.40
C SER A 215 3.42 5.69 -13.49
N GLN A 216 4.69 6.08 -13.32
CA GLN A 216 5.78 5.56 -14.14
C GLN A 216 6.41 4.36 -13.46
N ILE A 217 5.93 3.16 -13.82
CA ILE A 217 6.48 1.93 -13.25
C ILE A 217 7.74 1.59 -14.03
N LYS A 218 8.87 1.57 -13.33
CA LYS A 218 10.09 0.94 -13.83
C LYS A 218 9.82 -0.56 -13.88
N ARG A 219 9.57 -1.09 -15.07
CA ARG A 219 9.69 -2.53 -15.26
C ARG A 219 11.18 -2.82 -15.14
N GLN A 220 11.58 -3.41 -14.03
CA GLN A 220 12.78 -4.23 -14.09
C GLN A 220 12.50 -5.26 -15.20
N PRO A 221 13.48 -5.60 -16.07
CA PRO A 221 13.35 -6.83 -16.84
C PRO A 221 12.95 -7.92 -15.85
N PRO A 222 12.18 -8.95 -16.25
CA PRO A 222 12.02 -10.09 -15.38
C PRO A 222 13.43 -10.59 -15.06
N GLU A 223 14.00 -10.15 -13.93
CA GLU A 223 14.84 -11.02 -13.13
C GLU A 223 14.03 -12.28 -13.07
N ASN A 224 14.60 -13.40 -13.54
CA ASN A 224 14.01 -14.72 -13.45
C ASN A 224 13.26 -14.77 -12.12
N LEU A 225 11.96 -14.48 -12.15
CA LEU A 225 11.14 -14.49 -10.97
C LEU A 225 11.21 -15.95 -10.69
N LYS A 226 12.04 -16.33 -9.71
CA LYS A 226 12.06 -17.68 -9.19
C LYS A 226 10.60 -17.85 -8.82
N THR A 227 9.86 -18.52 -9.69
CA THR A 227 8.50 -18.95 -9.43
C THR A 227 8.57 -19.43 -8.00
N PRO A 228 7.79 -18.86 -7.06
CA PRO A 228 7.89 -19.23 -5.66
C PRO A 228 7.94 -20.74 -5.67
N LEU A 229 9.08 -21.31 -5.25
CA LEU A 229 9.41 -22.71 -5.49
C LEU A 229 8.16 -23.47 -5.09
N LYS A 230 7.46 -24.03 -6.09
CA LYS A 230 6.23 -24.75 -5.84
C LYS A 230 6.67 -25.81 -4.85
N CYS A 231 6.25 -25.71 -3.60
CA CYS A 231 6.73 -26.62 -2.56
C CYS A 231 6.39 -28.03 -3.06
N ILE A 232 7.40 -28.73 -3.57
CA ILE A 232 7.22 -30.06 -4.12
C ILE A 232 7.06 -30.95 -2.90
N LYS A 233 5.81 -31.23 -2.55
CA LYS A 233 5.53 -32.28 -1.56
C LYS A 233 6.03 -33.58 -2.16
N TRP A 234 6.92 -34.25 -1.45
CA TRP A 234 7.36 -35.59 -1.81
C TRP A 234 6.15 -36.52 -1.98
N SER A 235 6.16 -37.32 -3.04
CA SER A 235 5.22 -38.43 -3.23
C SER A 235 6.03 -39.67 -3.55
N ASN A 236 5.66 -40.80 -2.94
CA ASN A 236 6.31 -42.10 -3.12
C ASN A 236 6.24 -42.58 -4.59
N GLU A 237 5.31 -42.02 -5.38
CA GLU A 237 5.21 -42.30 -6.81
C GLU A 237 6.45 -41.86 -7.60
N TYR A 238 7.22 -40.89 -7.10
CA TYR A 238 8.41 -40.37 -7.77
C TYR A 238 9.73 -41.01 -7.29
N GLU A 239 9.67 -41.99 -6.39
CA GLU A 239 10.86 -42.58 -5.76
C GLU A 239 11.82 -43.20 -6.78
N ASN A 240 11.31 -44.02 -7.69
CA ASN A 240 12.13 -44.69 -8.71
C ASN A 240 12.71 -43.70 -9.72
N THR A 241 11.92 -42.70 -10.11
CA THR A 241 12.37 -41.63 -11.00
C THR A 241 13.49 -40.82 -10.37
N PHE A 242 13.39 -40.52 -9.07
CA PHE A 242 14.44 -39.83 -8.31
C PHE A 242 15.72 -40.67 -8.23
N LYS A 243 15.65 -41.96 -7.89
CA LYS A 243 16.82 -42.87 -7.85
C LYS A 243 17.52 -42.96 -9.21
N LEU A 244 16.76 -43.08 -10.30
CA LEU A 244 17.32 -43.14 -11.65
C LEU A 244 17.99 -41.82 -12.05
N ASN A 245 17.43 -40.68 -11.67
CA ASN A 245 18.03 -39.38 -11.93
C ASN A 245 19.30 -39.17 -11.11
N LEU A 246 19.33 -39.65 -9.86
CA LEU A 246 20.53 -39.62 -9.03
C LEU A 246 21.69 -40.39 -9.68
N LEU A 247 21.42 -41.59 -10.21
CA LEU A 247 22.43 -42.41 -10.89
C LEU A 247 22.90 -41.84 -12.23
N LYS A 248 22.05 -41.04 -12.90
CA LYS A 248 22.38 -40.39 -14.18
C LYS A 248 23.11 -39.06 -14.02
N THR A 249 23.09 -38.48 -12.81
CA THR A 249 23.67 -37.17 -12.58
C THR A 249 25.16 -37.31 -12.31
N ASP A 250 25.97 -36.58 -13.07
CA ASP A 250 27.39 -36.47 -12.80
C ASP A 250 27.64 -35.45 -11.68
N PHE A 251 28.05 -35.94 -10.51
CA PHE A 251 28.33 -35.12 -9.34
C PHE A 251 29.79 -34.65 -9.25
N GLN A 252 30.67 -35.07 -10.16
CA GLN A 252 32.10 -34.71 -10.13
C GLN A 252 32.34 -33.19 -10.08
N PRO A 253 31.59 -32.34 -10.82
CA PRO A 253 31.76 -30.88 -10.73
C PRO A 253 31.47 -30.36 -9.33
N ILE A 254 30.41 -30.87 -8.69
CA ILE A 254 29.98 -30.45 -7.34
C ILE A 254 31.00 -30.90 -6.29
N ILE A 255 31.49 -32.14 -6.39
CA ILE A 255 32.49 -32.68 -5.47
C ILE A 255 33.78 -31.86 -5.56
N SER A 256 34.26 -31.55 -6.76
CA SER A 256 35.47 -30.75 -6.96
C SER A 256 35.34 -29.32 -6.39
N GLU A 257 34.15 -28.74 -6.50
CA GLU A 257 33.86 -27.40 -5.97
C GLU A 257 33.83 -27.41 -4.43
N ILE A 258 33.28 -28.46 -3.80
CA ILE A 258 33.29 -28.66 -2.35
C ILE A 258 34.71 -28.86 -1.81
N GLU A 259 35.51 -29.71 -2.47
CA GLU A 259 36.90 -29.96 -2.07
C GLU A 259 37.74 -28.68 -2.13
N SER A 260 37.54 -27.85 -3.16
CA SER A 260 38.21 -26.54 -3.28
C SER A 260 37.84 -25.56 -2.16
N LEU A 261 36.65 -25.70 -1.56
CA LEU A 261 36.20 -24.89 -0.43
C LEU A 261 36.78 -25.40 0.91
N ALA A 262 37.06 -26.69 1.02
CA ALA A 262 37.64 -27.30 2.22
C ALA A 262 39.12 -26.92 2.43
N GLU A 263 39.81 -26.48 1.38
CA GLU A 263 41.21 -26.02 1.45
C GLU A 263 41.37 -24.57 1.93
N ILE A 264 40.27 -23.83 2.16
CA ILE A 264 40.31 -22.43 2.59
C ILE A 264 40.53 -22.33 4.12
N PRO A 265 41.56 -21.60 4.60
CA PRO A 265 41.82 -21.46 6.04
C PRO A 265 40.64 -20.76 6.77
N VAL A 266 40.03 -21.47 7.71
CA VAL A 266 38.73 -21.14 8.35
C VAL A 266 38.73 -19.80 9.10
N GLN A 267 39.88 -19.27 9.51
CA GLN A 267 39.94 -18.17 10.48
C GLN A 267 39.60 -16.77 9.93
N ASN A 268 39.52 -16.55 8.62
CA ASN A 268 39.28 -15.19 8.07
C ASN A 268 38.12 -15.06 7.08
N ASN A 269 37.33 -16.10 6.78
CA ASN A 269 36.38 -16.04 5.66
C ASN A 269 35.08 -16.83 5.85
N LEU A 270 34.59 -16.98 7.09
CA LEU A 270 33.38 -17.76 7.37
C LEU A 270 32.16 -17.29 6.54
N SER A 271 31.96 -15.98 6.42
CA SER A 271 30.88 -15.39 5.62
C SER A 271 31.02 -15.65 4.11
N SER A 272 32.26 -15.68 3.59
CA SER A 272 32.53 -15.95 2.18
C SER A 272 32.29 -17.43 1.83
N VAL A 273 32.63 -18.33 2.74
CA VAL A 273 32.36 -19.77 2.59
C VAL A 273 30.86 -20.04 2.66
N GLU A 274 30.14 -19.42 3.60
CA GLU A 274 28.67 -19.51 3.70
C GLU A 274 27.97 -19.00 2.44
N GLU A 275 28.39 -17.86 1.89
CA GLU A 275 27.81 -17.29 0.68
C GLU A 275 28.06 -18.19 -0.54
N LYS A 276 29.27 -18.75 -0.68
CA LYS A 276 29.61 -19.70 -1.75
C LYS A 276 28.83 -21.01 -1.62
N LEU A 277 28.71 -21.56 -0.42
CA LEU A 277 27.91 -22.75 -0.15
C LEU A 277 26.43 -22.50 -0.49
N MET A 278 25.86 -21.39 -0.03
CA MET A 278 24.48 -21.02 -0.36
C MET A 278 24.26 -20.87 -1.87
N LYS A 279 25.22 -20.26 -2.58
CA LYS A 279 25.16 -20.14 -4.03
C LYS A 279 25.25 -21.50 -4.72
N MET A 280 26.09 -22.40 -4.25
CA MET A 280 26.22 -23.77 -4.75
C MET A 280 24.92 -24.56 -4.52
N PHE A 281 24.34 -24.52 -3.32
CA PHE A 281 23.06 -25.17 -3.01
C PHE A 281 21.91 -24.64 -3.89
N LEU A 282 21.89 -23.33 -4.17
CA LEU A 282 20.92 -22.71 -5.08
C LEU A 282 21.13 -23.10 -6.54
N THR A 283 22.38 -23.25 -6.98
CA THR A 283 22.73 -23.56 -8.37
C THR A 283 22.34 -25.00 -8.70
N TYR A 284 22.69 -25.95 -7.83
CA TYR A 284 22.47 -27.38 -8.06
C TYR A 284 21.18 -27.92 -7.43
N HIS A 285 20.34 -27.06 -6.84
CA HIS A 285 19.07 -27.45 -6.21
C HIS A 285 19.23 -28.52 -5.10
N LEU A 286 20.39 -28.57 -4.44
CA LEU A 286 20.80 -29.57 -3.45
C LEU A 286 20.05 -29.47 -2.10
N TYR A 287 19.24 -28.42 -1.89
CA TYR A 287 18.46 -28.25 -0.65
C TYR A 287 17.52 -29.41 -0.34
N CYS A 288 16.99 -30.09 -1.36
CA CYS A 288 16.17 -31.27 -1.19
C CYS A 288 16.98 -32.50 -0.74
N ILE A 289 18.26 -32.58 -1.08
CA ILE A 289 19.12 -33.73 -0.77
C ILE A 289 19.60 -33.66 0.69
N MET A 290 19.97 -32.48 1.21
CA MET A 290 20.38 -32.36 2.62
C MET A 290 19.26 -32.67 3.63
N LEU A 291 18.01 -32.35 3.31
CA LEU A 291 16.86 -32.69 4.16
C LEU A 291 16.55 -34.20 4.21
N LEU A 292 17.02 -34.97 3.22
CA LEU A 292 16.87 -36.43 3.16
C LEU A 292 17.95 -37.19 3.95
N PHE A 293 19.08 -36.55 4.30
CA PHE A 293 20.16 -37.17 5.09
C PHE A 293 20.12 -36.80 6.58
N LEU A 294 19.23 -35.88 6.99
CA LEU A 294 19.07 -35.41 8.37
C LEU A 294 17.79 -35.92 9.07
N VAL A 295 17.13 -36.92 8.48
CA VAL A 295 16.02 -37.70 9.07
C VAL A 295 16.41 -39.17 9.06
#